data_AF-A0A956WVX2-F1
#
_entry.id   AF-A0A956WVX2-F1
#
_cell.length_a   1.000
_cell.length_b   1.000
_cell.length_c   1.000
_cell.angle_alpha   90.00
_cell.angle_beta   90.00
_cell.angle_gamma   90.00
#
_symmetry.space_group_name_H-M   'P 1'
#
loop_
_entity.id
_entity.type
_entity.pdbx_description
1 polymer ?
#
loop_
_entity_poly.entity_id
_entity_poly.type
_entity_poly.pdbx_seq_one_letter_code
_entity_poly.pdbx_strand_id
1 'polypeptide(L)'
;LGEGVVATLAVALAYLPWLPNALRRFQVDASYWQGTLKLNEALRHIAISFSTGETVLESQAIPLAWVVSGIGLACFVALAVVTFRPRHSSVTVHRSSLLFVLLYLLVPIVAILALSYRTPKFNPRYLMLASPGLVLLLAGGLARPFSQPRTSAGRTLVRIATGAGILVVLLISAFALRNWYGDPAFTKDDWRGAAAYVRSHIQPDEAVLLVSGHAAPAWRYYAPDLEPVLLPEIETLDVTEVLDLGVAENLNASLASKRGAWLIRWQDNVVDPNGVVPFLLDAAGDLQPVDASFWGLGAPQHFR
;
A
#
# COMPACT_ATOMS: atom_id res chain seq x y z
N LEU A 1 -7.55 -23.55 29.69
CA LEU A 1 -7.09 -22.64 28.60
C LEU A 1 -7.77 -21.30 28.84
N GLY A 2 -7.02 -20.18 28.85
CA GLY A 2 -7.64 -18.86 29.02
C GLY A 2 -8.52 -18.52 27.82
N GLU A 3 -9.59 -17.74 28.02
CA GLU A 3 -10.56 -17.35 26.98
C GLU A 3 -9.90 -16.80 25.71
N GLY A 4 -8.83 -16.00 25.86
CA GLY A 4 -8.08 -15.47 24.72
C GLY A 4 -7.35 -16.54 23.89
N VAL A 5 -6.91 -17.64 24.51
CA VAL A 5 -6.30 -18.77 23.77
C VAL A 5 -7.37 -19.51 22.97
N VAL A 6 -8.55 -19.71 23.56
CA VAL A 6 -9.69 -20.33 22.89
C VAL A 6 -10.14 -19.49 21.70
N ALA A 7 -10.23 -18.16 21.87
CA ALA A 7 -10.57 -17.24 20.79
C ALA A 7 -9.55 -17.30 19.64
N THR A 8 -8.25 -17.25 19.94
CA THR A 8 -7.19 -17.34 18.91
C THR A 8 -7.21 -18.68 18.18
N LEU A 9 -7.44 -19.79 18.89
CA LEU A 9 -7.58 -21.11 18.27
C LEU A 9 -8.82 -21.20 17.38
N ALA A 10 -9.95 -20.65 17.82
CA ALA A 10 -11.17 -20.60 17.01
C ALA A 10 -10.95 -19.81 15.72
N VAL A 11 -10.26 -18.66 15.79
CA VAL A 11 -9.87 -17.88 14.61
C VAL A 11 -8.95 -18.72 13.71
N ALA A 12 -7.91 -19.34 14.24
CA ALA A 12 -7.00 -20.17 13.44
C ALA A 12 -7.72 -21.33 12.73
N LEU A 13 -8.65 -22.00 13.42
CA LEU A 13 -9.47 -23.07 12.84
C LEU A 13 -10.42 -22.55 11.75
N ALA A 14 -11.03 -21.37 11.96
CA ALA A 14 -11.89 -20.75 10.95
C ALA A 14 -11.14 -20.36 9.67
N TYR A 15 -9.85 -20.01 9.77
CA TYR A 15 -8.99 -19.70 8.63
C TYR A 15 -8.30 -20.93 8.01
N LEU A 16 -8.34 -22.10 8.65
CA LEU A 16 -7.71 -23.31 8.15
C LEU A 16 -8.14 -23.70 6.71
N PRO A 17 -9.43 -23.58 6.31
CA PRO A 17 -9.86 -23.89 4.94
C PRO A 17 -9.23 -22.98 3.87
N TRP A 18 -8.77 -21.79 4.24
CA TRP A 18 -8.14 -20.82 3.33
C TRP A 18 -6.64 -21.04 3.16
N LEU A 19 -6.01 -21.83 4.04
CA LEU A 19 -4.57 -22.07 4.04
C LEU A 19 -4.06 -22.63 2.69
N PRO A 20 -4.72 -23.60 2.03
CA PRO A 20 -4.26 -24.10 0.73
C PRO A 20 -4.25 -23.02 -0.36
N ASN A 21 -5.26 -22.16 -0.39
CA ASN A 21 -5.35 -21.07 -1.35
C ASN A 21 -4.26 -20.02 -1.09
N ALA A 22 -4.04 -19.66 0.17
CA ALA A 22 -2.97 -18.75 0.57
C ALA A 22 -1.58 -19.28 0.18
N LEU A 23 -1.30 -20.56 0.43
CA LEU A 23 -0.03 -21.20 0.07
C LEU A 23 0.16 -21.27 -1.45
N ARG A 24 -0.89 -21.65 -2.21
CA ARG A 24 -0.83 -21.68 -3.68
C ARG A 24 -0.56 -20.29 -4.24
N ARG A 25 -1.27 -19.27 -3.76
CA ARG A 25 -1.06 -17.88 -4.19
C ARG A 25 0.33 -17.40 -3.83
N PHE A 26 0.84 -17.71 -2.63
CA PHE A 26 2.19 -17.34 -2.23
C PHE A 26 3.27 -17.93 -3.16
N GLN A 27 3.08 -19.18 -3.62
CA GLN A 27 4.00 -19.88 -4.51
C GLN A 27 3.96 -19.40 -5.97
N VAL A 28 2.76 -19.12 -6.50
CA VAL A 28 2.56 -18.83 -7.93
C VAL A 28 2.65 -17.34 -8.25
N ASP A 29 2.42 -16.47 -7.27
CA ASP A 29 2.40 -15.03 -7.50
C ASP A 29 3.78 -14.50 -7.96
N ALA A 30 3.83 -14.03 -9.20
CA ALA A 30 5.00 -13.46 -9.86
C ALA A 30 4.89 -11.92 -10.01
N SER A 31 4.07 -11.26 -9.21
CA SER A 31 3.89 -9.79 -9.26
C SER A 31 5.12 -8.99 -8.78
N TYR A 32 6.22 -9.64 -8.40
CA TYR A 32 7.39 -9.00 -7.80
C TYR A 32 8.69 -9.57 -8.38
N TRP A 33 9.65 -8.69 -8.65
CA TRP A 33 11.01 -9.09 -9.03
C TRP A 33 11.69 -9.89 -7.92
N GLN A 34 12.54 -10.83 -8.33
CA GLN A 34 13.39 -11.57 -7.41
C GLN A 34 14.43 -10.64 -6.78
N GLY A 35 14.77 -10.90 -5.52
CA GLY A 35 15.71 -10.08 -4.77
C GLY A 35 15.72 -10.43 -3.29
N THR A 36 16.58 -9.75 -2.53
CA THR A 36 16.66 -9.92 -1.08
C THR A 36 15.97 -8.76 -0.38
N LEU A 37 15.26 -9.07 0.71
CA LEU A 37 14.67 -8.03 1.55
C LEU A 37 15.77 -7.23 2.25
N LYS A 38 15.89 -5.95 1.90
CA LYS A 38 16.77 -5.02 2.60
C LYS A 38 16.11 -4.60 3.91
N LEU A 39 16.59 -5.15 5.02
CA LEU A 39 15.97 -4.96 6.34
C LEU A 39 15.90 -3.49 6.76
N ASN A 40 16.92 -2.68 6.43
CA ASN A 40 16.95 -1.25 6.72
C ASN A 40 15.87 -0.47 5.95
N GLU A 41 15.62 -0.82 4.69
CA GLU A 41 14.53 -0.24 3.90
C GLU A 41 13.17 -0.68 4.47
N ALA A 42 13.01 -1.97 4.75
CA ALA A 42 11.78 -2.48 5.36
C ALA A 42 11.45 -1.78 6.68
N LEU A 43 12.39 -1.72 7.64
CA LEU A 43 12.18 -1.05 8.93
C LEU A 43 11.89 0.44 8.79
N ARG A 44 12.52 1.13 7.83
CA ARG A 44 12.23 2.54 7.54
C ARG A 44 10.82 2.74 7.02
N HIS A 45 10.39 1.93 6.05
CA HIS A 45 9.04 1.98 5.52
C HIS A 45 7.99 1.64 6.59
N ILE A 46 8.30 0.72 7.51
CA ILE A 46 7.45 0.43 8.68
C ILE A 46 7.32 1.69 9.53
N ALA A 47 8.44 2.31 9.93
CA ALA A 47 8.40 3.50 10.77
C ALA A 47 7.59 4.64 10.12
N ILE A 48 7.75 4.85 8.81
CA ILE A 48 7.01 5.86 8.03
C ILE A 48 5.51 5.54 7.97
N SER A 49 5.15 4.32 7.57
CA SER A 49 3.75 3.93 7.37
C SER A 49 2.94 3.99 8.67
N PHE A 50 3.55 3.63 9.81
CA PHE A 50 2.92 3.72 11.14
C PHE A 50 2.92 5.13 11.76
N SER A 51 3.58 6.12 11.15
CA SER A 51 3.67 7.48 11.69
C SER A 51 2.98 8.52 10.82
N THR A 52 3.45 8.69 9.58
CA THR A 52 2.96 9.69 8.62
C THR A 52 2.03 9.08 7.58
N GLY A 53 2.03 7.76 7.42
CA GLY A 53 1.37 7.08 6.31
C GLY A 53 2.15 7.22 4.99
N GLU A 54 1.47 6.94 3.88
CA GLU A 54 2.06 6.88 2.53
C GLU A 54 1.91 8.20 1.74
N THR A 55 1.45 9.28 2.39
CA THR A 55 1.05 10.55 1.75
C THR A 55 2.00 11.70 2.09
N VAL A 56 3.21 11.35 2.52
CA VAL A 56 4.28 12.29 2.84
C VAL A 56 5.53 11.79 2.15
N LEU A 57 6.23 12.68 1.44
CA LEU A 57 7.48 12.33 0.76
C LEU A 57 8.48 11.76 1.75
N GLU A 58 9.23 10.73 1.35
CA GLU A 58 10.14 9.99 2.23
C GLU A 58 11.14 10.90 2.96
N SER A 59 11.68 11.91 2.26
CA SER A 59 12.62 12.88 2.84
C SER A 59 12.03 13.69 4.00
N GLN A 60 10.72 13.96 3.97
CA GLN A 60 9.98 14.64 5.04
C GLN A 60 9.47 13.64 6.08
N ALA A 61 9.12 12.43 5.67
CA ALA A 61 8.55 11.42 6.53
C ALA A 61 9.57 10.85 7.53
N ILE A 62 10.83 10.67 7.14
CA ILE A 62 11.89 10.12 8.00
C ILE A 62 12.02 10.88 9.34
N PRO A 63 12.22 12.21 9.38
CA PRO A 63 12.34 12.93 10.65
C PRO A 63 11.05 12.87 11.47
N LEU A 64 9.87 12.92 10.85
CA LEU A 64 8.59 12.81 11.53
C LEU A 64 8.37 11.41 12.14
N ALA A 65 8.81 10.36 11.43
CA ALA A 65 8.77 8.99 11.90
C ALA A 65 9.64 8.79 13.15
N TRP A 66 10.80 9.45 13.23
CA TRP A 66 11.62 9.45 14.45
C TRP A 66 10.92 10.11 15.64
N VAL A 67 10.22 11.22 15.41
CA VAL A 67 9.43 11.91 16.45
C VAL A 67 8.33 11.00 16.99
N VAL A 68 7.52 10.39 16.10
CA VAL A 68 6.44 9.48 16.51
C VAL A 68 6.99 8.22 17.17
N SER A 69 8.09 7.67 16.66
CA SER A 69 8.78 6.52 17.28
C SER A 69 9.29 6.85 18.68
N GLY A 70 9.82 8.06 18.89
CA GLY A 70 10.22 8.56 20.20
C GLY A 70 9.05 8.68 21.18
N ILE A 71 7.90 9.16 20.72
CA ILE A 71 6.66 9.20 21.51
C ILE A 71 6.20 7.78 21.86
N GLY A 72 6.22 6.86 20.89
CA GLY A 72 5.91 5.45 21.09
C GLY A 72 6.82 4.79 22.14
N LEU A 73 8.13 5.05 22.06
CA LEU A 73 9.10 4.56 23.04
C LEU A 73 8.84 5.15 24.44
N ALA A 74 8.54 6.44 24.54
CA ALA A 74 8.20 7.07 25.82
C ALA A 74 6.92 6.46 26.43
N CYS A 75 5.91 6.17 25.60
CA CYS A 75 4.68 5.48 26.03
C CYS A 75 4.98 4.05 26.51
N PHE A 76 5.81 3.32 25.78
CA PHE A 76 6.26 1.99 26.18
C PHE A 76 7.00 2.01 27.52
N VAL A 77 7.97 2.90 27.69
CA VAL A 77 8.73 3.04 28.94
C VAL A 77 7.80 3.41 30.10
N ALA A 78 6.85 4.33 29.90
CA ALA A 78 5.86 4.70 30.91
C ALA A 78 5.01 3.49 31.35
N LEU A 79 4.56 2.66 30.40
CA LEU A 79 3.81 1.44 30.68
C LEU A 79 4.66 0.38 31.38
N ALA A 80 5.90 0.17 30.94
CA ALA A 80 6.82 -0.78 31.54
C ALA A 80 7.12 -0.41 33.00
N VAL A 81 7.44 0.86 33.28
CA VAL A 81 7.72 1.35 34.64
C VAL A 81 6.54 1.07 35.58
N VAL A 82 5.30 1.30 35.15
CA VAL A 82 4.13 1.03 36.01
C VAL A 82 3.91 -0.48 36.21
N THR A 83 4.18 -1.28 35.17
CA THR A 83 3.98 -2.73 35.21
C THR A 83 4.99 -3.42 36.13
N PHE A 84 6.20 -2.87 36.25
CA PHE A 84 7.28 -3.44 37.06
C PHE A 84 7.52 -2.76 38.42
N ARG A 85 6.88 -1.60 38.70
CA ARG A 85 6.96 -0.97 40.03
C ARG A 85 6.16 -1.74 41.09
N PRO A 86 6.65 -1.82 42.34
CA PRO A 86 5.93 -2.48 43.43
C PRO A 86 4.56 -1.82 43.67
N ARG A 87 3.55 -2.67 43.95
CA ARG A 87 2.11 -2.34 44.03
C ARG A 87 1.79 -1.34 45.15
N HIS A 88 1.99 -0.05 44.89
CA HIS A 88 1.50 1.05 45.75
C HIS A 88 0.54 2.01 45.01
N SER A 89 0.28 1.79 43.71
CA SER A 89 -0.56 2.67 42.89
C SER A 89 -1.91 2.03 42.54
N SER A 90 -2.97 2.82 42.51
CA SER A 90 -4.36 2.38 42.25
C SER A 90 -4.64 1.89 40.82
N VAL A 91 -3.72 2.06 39.87
CA VAL A 91 -3.89 1.66 38.47
C VAL A 91 -2.87 0.58 38.11
N THR A 92 -3.28 -0.69 38.22
CA THR A 92 -2.46 -1.85 37.90
C THR A 92 -2.61 -2.21 36.42
N VAL A 93 -1.53 -2.09 35.64
CA VAL A 93 -1.42 -2.80 34.36
C VAL A 93 -0.83 -4.17 34.65
N HIS A 94 -1.55 -5.20 34.25
CA HIS A 94 -1.07 -6.57 34.38
C HIS A 94 0.06 -6.81 33.37
N ARG A 95 1.08 -7.55 33.80
CA ARG A 95 2.19 -7.98 32.93
C ARG A 95 1.67 -8.67 31.65
N SER A 96 0.61 -9.44 31.78
CA SER A 96 -0.07 -10.10 30.67
C SER A 96 -0.66 -9.11 29.65
N SER A 97 -1.18 -7.96 30.09
CA SER A 97 -1.73 -6.93 29.19
C SER A 97 -0.62 -6.25 28.38
N LEU A 98 0.49 -5.87 29.03
CA LEU A 98 1.63 -5.29 28.31
C LEU A 98 2.23 -6.31 27.34
N LEU A 99 2.41 -7.56 27.77
CA LEU A 99 2.88 -8.65 26.92
C LEU A 99 1.93 -8.87 25.73
N PHE A 100 0.62 -8.87 25.95
CA PHE A 100 -0.37 -9.00 24.88
C PHE A 100 -0.23 -7.88 23.85
N VAL A 101 -0.14 -6.61 24.28
CA VAL A 101 0.02 -5.46 23.36
C VAL A 101 1.32 -5.57 22.56
N LEU A 102 2.43 -5.96 23.20
CA LEU A 102 3.71 -6.16 22.52
C LEU A 102 3.67 -7.31 21.54
N LEU A 103 3.07 -8.45 21.90
CA LEU A 103 2.92 -9.57 20.99
C LEU A 103 2.01 -9.21 19.82
N TYR A 104 0.90 -8.50 20.07
CA TYR A 104 -0.02 -8.05 19.02
C TYR A 104 0.66 -7.08 18.04
N LEU A 105 1.58 -6.24 18.51
CA LEU A 105 2.38 -5.34 17.68
C LEU A 105 3.50 -6.07 16.93
N LEU A 106 4.31 -6.86 17.64
CA LEU A 106 5.55 -7.41 17.12
C LEU A 106 5.37 -8.71 16.34
N VAL A 107 4.40 -9.56 16.70
CA VAL A 107 4.21 -10.86 16.01
C VAL A 107 3.85 -10.66 14.54
N PRO A 108 2.89 -9.80 14.14
CA PRO A 108 2.62 -9.56 12.72
C PRO A 108 3.83 -8.97 11.98
N ILE A 109 4.57 -8.05 12.62
CA ILE A 109 5.78 -7.44 12.04
C ILE A 109 6.83 -8.50 11.76
N VAL A 110 7.18 -9.30 12.78
CA VAL A 110 8.21 -10.33 12.66
C VAL A 110 7.77 -11.42 11.67
N ALA A 111 6.50 -11.84 11.71
CA ALA A 111 5.97 -12.86 10.81
C ALA A 111 6.02 -12.41 9.34
N ILE A 112 5.62 -11.18 9.04
CA ILE A 112 5.66 -10.64 7.67
C ILE A 112 7.10 -10.43 7.21
N LEU A 113 7.99 -9.88 8.05
CA LEU A 113 9.40 -9.73 7.69
C LEU A 113 10.07 -11.10 7.46
N ALA A 114 9.75 -12.12 8.25
CA ALA A 114 10.27 -13.46 8.07
C ALA A 114 9.76 -14.11 6.77
N LEU A 115 8.47 -13.95 6.47
CA LEU A 115 7.86 -14.45 5.24
C LEU A 115 8.43 -13.74 4.00
N SER A 116 8.60 -12.42 4.07
CA SER A 116 9.12 -11.59 2.97
C SER A 116 10.65 -11.68 2.81
N TYR A 117 11.38 -12.35 3.71
CA TYR A 117 12.84 -12.40 3.66
C TYR A 117 13.37 -13.12 2.41
N ARG A 118 12.72 -14.22 2.01
CA ARG A 118 13.12 -15.04 0.84
C ARG A 118 12.40 -14.67 -0.45
N THR A 119 11.28 -13.99 -0.34
CA THR A 119 10.49 -13.47 -1.46
C THR A 119 10.22 -12.01 -1.15
N PRO A 120 10.86 -11.04 -1.81
CA PRO A 120 10.87 -9.61 -1.40
C PRO A 120 9.53 -8.91 -1.69
N LYS A 121 8.42 -9.60 -1.47
CA LYS A 121 7.03 -9.15 -1.54
C LYS A 121 6.68 -8.35 -0.27
N PHE A 122 7.48 -7.34 0.06
CA PHE A 122 7.22 -6.52 1.24
C PHE A 122 6.46 -5.25 0.82
N ASN A 123 5.28 -5.08 1.40
CA ASN A 123 4.57 -3.81 1.36
C ASN A 123 4.09 -3.48 2.79
N PRO A 124 4.31 -2.26 3.31
CA PRO A 124 3.90 -1.87 4.65
C PRO A 124 2.42 -2.10 4.95
N ARG A 125 1.55 -2.09 3.93
CA ARG A 125 0.11 -2.35 4.08
C ARG A 125 -0.21 -3.70 4.74
N TYR A 126 0.64 -4.71 4.57
CA TYR A 126 0.44 -6.03 5.19
C TYR A 126 0.53 -5.94 6.73
N LEU A 127 1.21 -4.92 7.25
CA LEU A 127 1.38 -4.68 8.67
C LEU A 127 0.23 -3.92 9.31
N MET A 128 -0.83 -3.61 8.56
CA MET A 128 -2.06 -3.03 9.12
C MET A 128 -2.59 -3.86 10.30
N LEU A 129 -2.36 -5.18 10.29
CA LEU A 129 -2.71 -6.09 11.39
C LEU A 129 -2.03 -5.73 12.73
N ALA A 130 -0.84 -5.12 12.71
CA ALA A 130 -0.12 -4.67 13.90
C ALA A 130 -0.59 -3.29 14.41
N SER A 131 -1.34 -2.52 13.61
CA SER A 131 -1.78 -1.16 13.98
C SER A 131 -2.58 -1.06 15.28
N PRO A 132 -3.51 -2.00 15.63
CA PRO A 132 -4.20 -1.94 16.92
C PRO A 132 -3.24 -2.03 18.11
N GLY A 133 -2.17 -2.82 18.00
CA GLY A 133 -1.14 -2.93 19.04
C GLY A 133 -0.44 -1.60 19.28
N LEU A 134 -0.10 -0.88 18.20
CA LEU A 134 0.50 0.46 18.31
C LEU A 134 -0.48 1.46 18.94
N VAL A 135 -1.74 1.48 18.50
CA VAL A 135 -2.76 2.39 19.05
C VAL A 135 -2.99 2.15 20.54
N LEU A 136 -3.07 0.89 20.96
CA LEU A 136 -3.21 0.52 22.38
C LEU A 136 -1.99 0.93 23.21
N LEU A 137 -0.78 0.76 22.67
CA LEU A 137 0.46 1.19 23.31
C LEU A 137 0.48 2.71 23.53
N LEU A 138 0.15 3.47 22.48
CA LEU A 138 0.07 4.93 22.53
C LEU A 138 -1.03 5.40 23.49
N ALA A 139 -2.26 4.92 23.34
CA ALA A 139 -3.37 5.29 24.21
C ALA A 139 -3.08 4.96 25.68
N GLY A 140 -2.53 3.76 25.95
CA GLY A 140 -2.18 3.33 27.29
C GLY A 140 -1.09 4.18 27.94
N GLY A 141 -0.08 4.60 27.18
CA GLY A 141 0.99 5.48 27.66
C GLY A 141 0.52 6.93 27.87
N LEU A 142 -0.20 7.48 26.89
CA LEU A 142 -0.66 8.87 26.88
C LEU A 142 -1.77 9.13 27.91
N ALA A 143 -2.61 8.14 28.24
CA ALA A 143 -3.66 8.31 29.26
C ALA A 143 -3.12 8.40 30.70
N ARG A 144 -1.89 7.95 30.96
CA ARG A 144 -1.37 7.84 32.34
C ARG A 144 -1.31 9.15 33.10
N PRO A 145 -0.75 10.25 32.57
CA PRO A 145 -0.58 11.48 33.34
C PRO A 145 -1.93 12.09 33.76
N PHE A 146 -3.00 11.80 33.02
CA PHE A 146 -4.36 12.28 33.28
C PHE A 146 -5.14 11.41 34.27
N SER A 147 -4.77 10.13 34.43
CA SER A 147 -5.49 9.17 35.29
C SER A 147 -5.31 9.35 36.81
N GLN A 148 -4.38 10.20 37.27
CA GLN A 148 -4.11 10.38 38.70
C GLN A 148 -4.54 11.78 39.20
N PRO A 149 -5.32 11.88 40.29
CA PRO A 149 -5.91 13.15 40.74
C PRO A 149 -4.92 14.11 41.42
N ARG A 150 -3.79 13.62 41.94
CA ARG A 150 -2.80 14.47 42.64
C ARG A 150 -1.82 15.14 41.67
N THR A 151 -1.78 16.47 41.70
CA THR A 151 -0.88 17.33 40.92
C THR A 151 0.35 17.74 41.73
N SER A 152 1.54 17.37 41.26
CA SER A 152 2.82 17.97 41.67
C SER A 152 3.43 18.70 40.47
N ALA A 153 4.34 19.66 40.68
CA ALA A 153 4.96 20.43 39.59
C ALA A 153 5.55 19.53 38.48
N GLY A 154 6.23 18.44 38.86
CA GLY A 154 6.75 17.46 37.90
C GLY A 154 5.68 16.73 37.09
N ARG A 155 4.48 16.48 37.65
CA ARG A 155 3.36 15.86 36.92
C ARG A 155 2.70 16.83 35.96
N THR A 156 2.63 18.11 36.31
CA THR A 156 2.14 19.14 35.39
C THR A 156 3.01 19.20 34.14
N LEU A 157 4.34 19.16 34.30
CA LEU A 157 5.26 19.12 33.17
C LEU A 157 5.05 17.88 32.29
N VAL A 158 4.87 16.69 32.90
CA VAL A 158 4.57 15.46 32.15
C VAL A 158 3.24 15.58 31.39
N ARG A 159 2.18 16.14 31.98
CA ARG A 159 0.90 16.37 31.30
C ARG A 159 1.04 17.32 30.11
N ILE A 160 1.80 18.40 30.27
CA ILE A 160 2.09 19.35 29.17
C ILE A 160 2.86 18.64 28.07
N ALA A 161 3.90 17.87 28.40
CA ALA A 161 4.67 17.11 27.42
C ALA A 161 3.81 16.07 26.68
N THR A 162 2.92 15.38 27.40
CA THR A 162 1.96 14.44 26.80
C THR A 162 0.95 15.16 25.90
N GLY A 163 0.41 16.30 26.33
CA GLY A 163 -0.47 17.13 25.50
C GLY A 163 0.22 17.62 24.23
N ALA A 164 1.48 18.06 24.34
CA ALA A 164 2.31 18.44 23.21
C ALA A 164 2.57 17.25 22.28
N GLY A 165 2.87 16.06 22.81
CA GLY A 165 3.05 14.84 22.02
C GLY A 165 1.79 14.43 21.25
N ILE A 166 0.62 14.51 21.88
CA ILE A 166 -0.68 14.29 21.22
C ILE A 166 -0.87 15.31 20.10
N LEU A 167 -0.64 16.61 20.38
CA LEU A 167 -0.76 17.67 19.39
C LEU A 167 0.17 17.43 18.20
N VAL A 168 1.41 17.01 18.44
CA VAL A 168 2.37 16.67 17.37
C VAL A 168 1.86 15.53 16.50
N VAL A 169 1.36 14.44 17.08
CA VAL A 169 0.78 13.32 16.32
C VAL A 169 -0.42 13.76 15.49
N LEU A 170 -1.29 14.61 16.06
CA LEU A 170 -2.45 15.17 15.36
C LEU A 170 -2.04 16.10 14.20
N LEU A 171 -1.02 16.94 14.41
CA LEU A 171 -0.51 17.83 13.36
C LEU A 171 0.14 17.04 12.21
N ILE A 172 0.90 15.99 12.52
CA ILE A 172 1.46 15.08 11.50
C ILE A 172 0.33 14.40 10.72
N SER A 173 -0.69 13.90 11.42
CA SER A 173 -1.85 13.26 10.79
C SER A 173 -2.63 14.25 9.89
N ALA A 174 -2.83 15.49 10.36
CA ALA A 174 -3.49 16.54 9.58
C ALA A 174 -2.67 16.94 8.35
N PHE A 175 -1.34 16.98 8.47
CA PHE A 175 -0.43 17.23 7.34
C PHE A 175 -0.53 16.12 6.28
N ALA A 176 -0.45 14.86 6.70
CA ALA A 176 -0.63 13.71 5.81
C ALA A 176 -2.01 13.71 5.13
N LEU A 177 -3.06 14.08 5.86
CA LEU A 177 -4.42 14.17 5.34
C LEU A 177 -4.58 15.30 4.32
N ARG A 178 -3.96 16.46 4.58
CA ARG A 178 -3.92 17.58 3.64
C ARG A 178 -3.27 17.16 2.33
N ASN A 179 -2.15 16.43 2.39
CA ASN A 179 -1.46 15.95 1.19
C ASN A 179 -2.35 14.95 0.42
N TRP A 180 -2.98 14.02 1.12
CA TRP A 180 -3.88 13.03 0.50
C TRP A 180 -5.01 13.67 -0.33
N TYR A 181 -5.62 14.75 0.18
CA TYR A 181 -6.73 15.41 -0.50
C TYR A 181 -6.33 16.56 -1.43
N GLY A 182 -5.16 17.15 -1.21
CA GLY A 182 -4.78 18.42 -1.84
C GLY A 182 -3.56 18.35 -2.76
N ASP A 183 -2.75 17.30 -2.68
CA ASP A 183 -1.54 17.16 -3.47
C ASP A 183 -1.74 16.13 -4.59
N PRO A 184 -1.70 16.55 -5.88
CA PRO A 184 -1.80 15.64 -7.02
C PRO A 184 -0.78 14.50 -6.99
N ALA A 185 0.39 14.68 -6.36
CA ALA A 185 1.41 13.64 -6.25
C ALA A 185 0.92 12.34 -5.58
N PHE A 186 -0.11 12.43 -4.72
CA PHE A 186 -0.70 11.29 -4.03
C PHE A 186 -2.08 10.89 -4.57
N THR A 187 -2.52 11.50 -5.68
CA THR A 187 -3.79 11.10 -6.30
C THR A 187 -3.64 9.78 -7.04
N LYS A 188 -4.75 9.03 -7.13
CA LYS A 188 -4.79 7.77 -7.86
C LYS A 188 -4.78 8.00 -9.37
N ASP A 189 -4.35 6.99 -10.11
CA ASP A 189 -4.32 7.00 -11.58
C ASP A 189 -5.71 7.32 -12.17
N ASP A 190 -5.77 8.25 -13.11
CA ASP A 190 -7.03 8.80 -13.66
C ASP A 190 -7.61 7.94 -14.78
N TRP A 191 -7.95 6.70 -14.43
CA TRP A 191 -8.64 5.76 -15.32
C TRP A 191 -10.01 6.25 -15.77
N ARG A 192 -10.68 7.03 -14.93
CA ARG A 192 -11.99 7.61 -15.25
C ARG A 192 -11.87 8.62 -16.38
N GLY A 193 -10.90 9.54 -16.29
CA GLY A 193 -10.61 10.52 -17.33
C GLY A 193 -10.21 9.85 -18.63
N ALA A 194 -9.27 8.90 -18.57
CA ALA A 194 -8.81 8.17 -19.74
C ALA A 194 -9.93 7.41 -20.45
N ALA A 195 -10.73 6.64 -19.72
CA ALA A 195 -11.86 5.90 -20.27
C ALA A 195 -12.92 6.83 -20.87
N ALA A 196 -13.25 7.94 -20.20
CA ALA A 196 -14.21 8.91 -20.71
C ALA A 196 -13.74 9.57 -22.01
N TYR A 197 -12.45 9.92 -22.08
CA TYR A 197 -11.84 10.53 -23.26
C TYR A 197 -11.80 9.56 -24.45
N VAL A 198 -11.31 8.34 -24.25
CA VAL A 198 -11.29 7.34 -25.33
C VAL A 198 -12.71 7.08 -25.82
N ARG A 199 -13.67 6.91 -24.90
CA ARG A 199 -15.09 6.69 -25.27
C ARG A 199 -15.65 7.80 -26.15
N SER A 200 -15.29 9.07 -25.92
CA SER A 200 -15.82 10.18 -26.72
C SER A 200 -15.16 10.33 -28.09
N HIS A 201 -14.03 9.67 -28.35
CA HIS A 201 -13.25 9.83 -29.60
C HIS A 201 -13.18 8.55 -30.44
N ILE A 202 -13.28 7.38 -29.81
CA ILE A 202 -13.14 6.09 -30.49
C ILE A 202 -14.21 5.86 -31.55
N GLN A 203 -13.80 5.37 -32.72
CA GLN A 203 -14.71 4.97 -33.79
C GLN A 203 -15.09 3.48 -33.69
N PRO A 204 -16.23 3.04 -34.27
CA PRO A 204 -16.64 1.63 -34.23
C PRO A 204 -15.63 0.64 -34.86
N ASP A 205 -14.85 1.13 -35.83
CA ASP A 205 -13.79 0.38 -36.51
C ASP A 205 -12.40 0.56 -35.85
N GLU A 206 -12.33 1.12 -34.64
CA GLU A 206 -11.10 1.22 -33.86
C GLU A 206 -11.11 0.19 -32.69
N ALA A 207 -9.94 -0.09 -32.12
CA ALA A 207 -9.77 -0.94 -30.94
C ALA A 207 -9.09 -0.20 -29.80
N VAL A 208 -9.29 -0.67 -28.56
CA VAL A 208 -8.51 -0.21 -27.40
C VAL A 208 -7.46 -1.27 -27.09
N LEU A 209 -6.21 -0.87 -27.02
CA LEU A 209 -5.08 -1.71 -26.63
C LEU A 209 -4.62 -1.29 -25.24
N LEU A 210 -4.60 -2.22 -24.30
CA LEU A 210 -4.05 -2.01 -22.96
C LEU A 210 -2.67 -2.66 -22.89
N VAL A 211 -1.62 -1.84 -22.97
CA VAL A 211 -0.26 -2.29 -22.63
C VAL A 211 -0.15 -2.19 -21.12
N SER A 212 -0.27 -3.38 -20.51
CA SER A 212 -0.64 -3.72 -19.13
C SER A 212 -2.03 -4.36 -19.04
N GLY A 213 -2.13 -5.61 -19.49
CA GLY A 213 -3.36 -6.39 -19.36
C GLY A 213 -3.93 -6.41 -17.93
N HIS A 214 -3.08 -6.37 -16.90
CA HIS A 214 -3.49 -6.31 -15.49
C HIS A 214 -4.23 -5.02 -15.11
N ALA A 215 -4.32 -4.05 -16.01
CA ALA A 215 -5.20 -2.88 -15.89
C ALA A 215 -6.67 -3.18 -16.27
N ALA A 216 -6.97 -4.34 -16.85
CA ALA A 216 -8.31 -4.71 -17.30
C ALA A 216 -9.41 -4.48 -16.25
N PRO A 217 -9.22 -4.81 -14.95
CA PRO A 217 -10.24 -4.54 -13.94
C PRO A 217 -10.54 -3.04 -13.77
N ALA A 218 -9.53 -2.18 -13.86
CA ALA A 218 -9.71 -0.73 -13.78
C ALA A 218 -10.40 -0.19 -15.04
N TRP A 219 -9.98 -0.66 -16.21
CA TRP A 219 -10.59 -0.27 -17.48
C TRP A 219 -12.07 -0.67 -17.56
N ARG A 220 -12.38 -1.96 -17.37
CA ARG A 220 -13.75 -2.49 -17.45
C ARG A 220 -14.70 -1.85 -16.43
N TYR A 221 -14.19 -1.35 -15.31
CA TYR A 221 -15.00 -0.60 -14.35
C TYR A 221 -15.49 0.74 -14.92
N TYR A 222 -14.65 1.47 -15.67
CA TYR A 222 -15.00 2.78 -16.23
C TYR A 222 -15.50 2.74 -17.68
N ALA A 223 -15.17 1.68 -18.42
CA ALA A 223 -15.55 1.42 -19.80
C ALA A 223 -16.02 -0.04 -20.03
N PRO A 224 -17.11 -0.49 -19.37
CA PRO A 224 -17.62 -1.85 -19.53
C PRO A 224 -18.17 -2.12 -20.94
N ASP A 225 -18.46 -1.06 -21.70
CA ASP A 225 -18.95 -1.07 -23.07
C ASP A 225 -17.86 -1.17 -24.14
N LEU A 226 -16.58 -0.98 -23.76
CA LEU A 226 -15.44 -1.00 -24.67
C LEU A 226 -14.46 -2.09 -24.23
N GLU A 227 -14.62 -3.29 -24.78
CA GLU A 227 -13.73 -4.41 -24.44
C GLU A 227 -12.32 -4.15 -25.00
N PRO A 228 -11.30 -4.11 -24.13
CA PRO A 228 -9.93 -3.89 -24.56
C PRO A 228 -9.26 -5.18 -25.04
N VAL A 229 -8.27 -5.03 -25.92
CA VAL A 229 -7.26 -6.05 -26.19
C VAL A 229 -6.19 -5.93 -25.11
N LEU A 230 -5.90 -7.03 -24.42
CA LEU A 230 -4.96 -7.06 -23.31
C LEU A 230 -3.58 -7.48 -23.80
N LEU A 231 -2.56 -6.67 -23.52
CA LEU A 231 -1.18 -6.95 -23.92
C LEU A 231 -0.27 -6.85 -22.69
N PRO A 232 0.24 -7.99 -22.15
CA PRO A 232 -0.14 -9.37 -22.45
C PRO A 232 -1.54 -9.73 -21.90
N GLU A 233 -2.08 -10.89 -22.27
CA GLU A 233 -3.40 -11.39 -21.81
C GLU A 233 -3.40 -11.90 -20.37
N ILE A 234 -3.07 -11.01 -19.43
CA ILE A 234 -3.03 -11.29 -17.99
C ILE A 234 -3.98 -10.35 -17.26
N GLU A 235 -4.64 -10.82 -16.20
CA GLU A 235 -5.49 -9.96 -15.34
C GLU A 235 -4.79 -9.58 -14.01
N THR A 236 -3.69 -10.25 -13.70
CA THR A 236 -2.84 -9.97 -12.55
C THR A 236 -1.43 -9.73 -13.03
N LEU A 237 -0.74 -8.75 -12.46
CA LEU A 237 0.63 -8.43 -12.85
C LEU A 237 1.53 -9.66 -12.73
N ASP A 238 2.30 -9.92 -13.78
CA ASP A 238 3.36 -10.91 -13.80
C ASP A 238 4.60 -10.24 -14.39
N VAL A 239 5.68 -10.13 -13.61
CA VAL A 239 6.92 -9.46 -14.06
C VAL A 239 7.74 -10.31 -15.02
N THR A 240 7.33 -11.56 -15.25
CA THR A 240 7.98 -12.49 -16.19
C THR A 240 7.29 -12.51 -17.56
N GLU A 241 6.04 -12.05 -17.63
CA GLU A 241 5.27 -11.87 -18.87
C GLU A 241 5.59 -10.51 -19.50
N VAL A 242 6.76 -10.44 -20.15
CA VAL A 242 7.23 -9.24 -20.84
C VAL A 242 7.01 -9.38 -22.34
N LEU A 243 6.42 -8.35 -22.95
CA LEU A 243 6.18 -8.28 -24.39
C LEU A 243 7.50 -8.23 -25.17
N ASP A 244 7.57 -9.06 -26.19
CA ASP A 244 8.60 -9.04 -27.22
C ASP A 244 7.96 -8.85 -28.61
N LEU A 245 8.77 -8.90 -29.67
CA LEU A 245 8.29 -8.73 -31.04
C LEU A 245 7.26 -9.79 -31.47
N GLY A 246 7.13 -10.91 -30.75
CA GLY A 246 6.11 -11.93 -30.96
C GLY A 246 4.69 -11.41 -30.75
N VAL A 247 4.51 -10.31 -30.00
CA VAL A 247 3.21 -9.64 -29.83
C VAL A 247 2.59 -9.17 -31.17
N ALA A 248 3.41 -9.05 -32.23
CA ALA A 248 2.94 -8.70 -33.56
C ALA A 248 1.84 -9.64 -34.09
N GLU A 249 1.90 -10.95 -33.78
CA GLU A 249 0.85 -11.89 -34.21
C GLU A 249 -0.49 -11.56 -33.56
N ASN A 250 -0.49 -11.29 -32.25
CA ASN A 250 -1.69 -10.90 -31.50
C ASN A 250 -2.23 -9.54 -31.95
N LEU A 251 -1.35 -8.58 -32.21
CA LEU A 251 -1.73 -7.26 -32.76
C LEU A 251 -2.39 -7.41 -34.13
N ASN A 252 -1.77 -8.16 -35.05
CA ASN A 252 -2.32 -8.41 -36.38
C ASN A 252 -3.69 -9.08 -36.31
N ALA A 253 -3.84 -10.10 -35.46
CA ALA A 253 -5.12 -10.78 -35.27
C ALA A 253 -6.20 -9.85 -34.69
N SER A 254 -5.85 -9.06 -33.68
CA SER A 254 -6.79 -8.18 -32.97
C SER A 254 -7.18 -6.94 -33.80
N LEU A 255 -6.29 -6.47 -34.68
CA LEU A 255 -6.50 -5.29 -35.52
C LEU A 255 -6.89 -5.61 -36.96
N ALA A 256 -7.02 -6.89 -37.35
CA ALA A 256 -7.29 -7.31 -38.73
C ALA A 256 -8.52 -6.64 -39.37
N SER A 257 -9.56 -6.37 -38.59
CA SER A 257 -10.79 -5.72 -39.04
C SER A 257 -10.92 -4.28 -38.55
N LYS A 258 -9.82 -3.67 -38.12
CA LYS A 258 -9.78 -2.35 -37.48
C LYS A 258 -8.99 -1.38 -38.35
N ARG A 259 -9.40 -0.10 -38.32
CA ARG A 259 -8.74 1.01 -39.02
C ARG A 259 -7.97 1.94 -38.11
N GLY A 260 -7.84 1.56 -36.84
CA GLY A 260 -7.08 2.33 -35.87
C GLY A 260 -7.14 1.72 -34.49
N ALA A 261 -6.31 2.25 -33.60
CA ALA A 261 -6.17 1.76 -32.24
C ALA A 261 -5.88 2.91 -31.26
N TRP A 262 -6.50 2.81 -30.09
CA TRP A 262 -6.19 3.63 -28.92
C TRP A 262 -5.30 2.83 -27.98
N LEU A 263 -4.06 3.25 -27.85
CA LEU A 263 -3.08 2.64 -26.96
C LEU A 263 -3.09 3.35 -25.61
N ILE A 264 -3.39 2.59 -24.55
CA ILE A 264 -3.36 3.05 -23.16
C ILE A 264 -2.25 2.31 -22.44
N ARG A 265 -1.39 3.07 -21.76
CA ARG A 265 -0.20 2.58 -21.07
C ARG A 265 -0.29 2.89 -19.58
N TRP A 266 -0.05 1.89 -18.75
CA TRP A 266 0.00 2.04 -17.30
C TRP A 266 0.96 1.03 -16.70
N GLN A 267 2.04 1.45 -16.03
CA GLN A 267 3.10 0.51 -15.63
C GLN A 267 3.63 -0.31 -16.82
N ASP A 268 3.58 0.26 -18.02
CA ASP A 268 4.07 -0.33 -19.27
C ASP A 268 5.57 -0.61 -19.19
N ASN A 269 6.32 0.14 -18.38
CA ASN A 269 7.72 -0.14 -18.07
C ASN A 269 7.98 -1.53 -17.44
N VAL A 270 6.95 -2.23 -16.96
CA VAL A 270 7.06 -3.59 -16.41
C VAL A 270 6.81 -4.64 -17.50
N VAL A 271 5.76 -4.46 -18.30
CA VAL A 271 5.30 -5.46 -19.29
C VAL A 271 5.80 -5.18 -20.70
N ASP A 272 6.16 -3.95 -21.04
CA ASP A 272 6.74 -3.51 -22.31
C ASP A 272 7.89 -2.49 -22.08
N PRO A 273 8.97 -2.89 -21.38
CA PRO A 273 10.07 -2.00 -21.03
C PRO A 273 10.80 -1.43 -22.24
N ASN A 274 10.69 -2.07 -23.41
CA ASN A 274 11.36 -1.68 -24.65
C ASN A 274 10.44 -0.88 -25.59
N GLY A 275 9.17 -0.68 -25.24
CA GLY A 275 8.21 0.04 -26.09
C GLY A 275 7.92 -0.67 -27.41
N VAL A 276 7.87 -2.00 -27.40
CA VAL A 276 7.63 -2.85 -28.56
C VAL A 276 6.27 -2.57 -29.18
N VAL A 277 5.22 -2.41 -28.39
CA VAL A 277 3.87 -2.17 -28.94
C VAL A 277 3.76 -0.80 -29.60
N PRO A 278 4.17 0.32 -28.96
CA PRO A 278 4.27 1.61 -29.64
C PRO A 278 5.09 1.55 -30.93
N PHE A 279 6.24 0.86 -30.91
CA PHE A 279 7.12 0.72 -32.08
C PHE A 279 6.43 0.00 -33.25
N LEU A 280 5.73 -1.11 -32.98
CA LEU A 280 5.03 -1.86 -34.01
C LEU A 280 3.84 -1.09 -34.58
N LEU A 281 3.12 -0.33 -33.76
CA LEU A 281 1.99 0.49 -34.21
C LEU A 281 2.46 1.68 -35.06
N ASP A 282 3.55 2.34 -34.67
CA ASP A 282 4.16 3.44 -35.44
C ASP A 282 4.72 2.96 -36.79
N ALA A 283 5.20 1.72 -36.86
CA ALA A 283 5.65 1.12 -38.12
C ALA A 283 4.49 0.76 -39.07
N ALA A 284 3.28 0.60 -38.55
CA ALA A 284 2.12 0.10 -39.30
C ALA A 284 1.04 1.17 -39.58
N GLY A 285 1.06 2.32 -38.90
CA GLY A 285 0.08 3.39 -39.04
C GLY A 285 0.60 4.74 -38.57
N ASP A 286 -0.22 5.78 -38.76
CA ASP A 286 0.13 7.16 -38.45
C ASP A 286 -0.37 7.56 -37.07
N LEU A 287 0.53 8.03 -36.21
CA LEU A 287 0.19 8.61 -34.91
C LEU A 287 -0.60 9.91 -35.08
N GLN A 288 -1.81 9.93 -34.55
CA GLN A 288 -2.68 11.09 -34.53
C GLN A 288 -2.36 12.01 -33.33
N PRO A 289 -2.51 13.34 -33.47
CA PRO A 289 -2.32 14.26 -32.37
C PRO A 289 -3.39 14.05 -31.29
N VAL A 290 -2.95 13.83 -30.04
CA VAL A 290 -3.82 13.67 -28.87
C VAL A 290 -3.42 14.67 -27.80
N ASP A 291 -4.23 15.72 -27.64
CA ASP A 291 -4.03 16.77 -26.63
C ASP A 291 -4.72 16.41 -25.30
N ALA A 292 -4.39 15.24 -24.76
CA ALA A 292 -4.91 14.79 -23.47
C ALA A 292 -3.82 14.07 -22.66
N SER A 293 -3.80 14.32 -21.35
CA SER A 293 -2.96 13.59 -20.40
C SER A 293 -3.77 13.27 -19.15
N PHE A 294 -3.49 12.12 -18.57
CA PHE A 294 -4.18 11.60 -17.40
C PHE A 294 -3.16 11.27 -16.33
N TRP A 295 -3.41 11.72 -15.10
CA TRP A 295 -2.47 11.49 -14.01
C TRP A 295 -2.20 10.00 -13.81
N GLY A 296 -0.93 9.62 -13.66
CA GLY A 296 -0.51 8.24 -13.41
C GLY A 296 -0.58 7.29 -14.61
N LEU A 297 -1.08 7.75 -15.76
CA LEU A 297 -1.12 6.99 -17.01
C LEU A 297 -0.13 7.58 -18.02
N GLY A 298 0.38 6.73 -18.90
CA GLY A 298 1.07 7.20 -20.10
C GLY A 298 0.12 8.01 -20.96
N ALA A 299 0.63 9.01 -21.68
CA ALA A 299 -0.19 9.77 -22.61
C ALA A 299 -0.88 8.79 -23.59
N PRO A 300 -2.21 8.85 -23.73
CA PRO A 300 -2.94 8.03 -24.67
C PRO A 300 -2.41 8.29 -26.08
N GLN A 301 -2.25 7.24 -26.87
CA GLN A 301 -1.81 7.35 -28.25
C GLN A 301 -2.90 6.80 -29.17
N HIS A 302 -3.15 7.50 -30.28
CA HIS A 302 -4.15 7.11 -31.27
C HIS A 302 -3.45 6.86 -32.60
N PHE A 303 -3.59 5.65 -33.13
CA PHE A 303 -2.99 5.23 -34.41
C PHE A 303 -4.09 4.97 -35.42
N ARG A 304 -3.85 5.31 -36.70
CA ARG A 304 -4.74 5.04 -37.84
C ARG A 304 -3.99 4.50 -39.04
#